data_AF-A0A099L681-F1
#
_entry.id   AF-A0A099L681-F1
#
_cell.length_a   1.000
_cell.length_b   1.000
_cell.length_c   1.000
_cell.angle_alpha   90.00
_cell.angle_beta   90.00
_cell.angle_gamma   90.00
#
_symmetry.space_group_name_H-M   'P 1'
#
loop_
_entity.id
_entity.type
_entity.pdbx_description
1 polymer ?
#
loop_
_entity_poly.entity_id
_entity_poly.type
_entity_poly.pdbx_seq_one_letter_code
_entity_poly.pdbx_strand_id
1 'polypeptide(L)'
;MEVVNLPNEQAAILASSLTAVVCMFIIIAFFLALFNLKRGRASDYVSYTPALLTSLGIFGTFAGIVIGLMAFDANNIDGSIEGLLNGLKTAFLTSLVGIILSIVFKVLQTSGVISAPRNIEEVSSATPEDILGAIQHQGKSIESLVTAIGGDSDGSILSQLKLLRGDINDNQKIAIKSQQEAAETLKVMNEQLSFQQENFINFSDKLWIKMQDFADMLSKSATETVIEALKQVITDFNNNLTEQFGENFKQLNESVKELVVWQENYKVQIGEMTEQYKLGVTSITATEASVTAISQESKAIPETMTDLKQIMEVNNHQLSELENHLAAFKDIRDKAVEAVPEIRKQIDDTVKTIAESVESASSHYNALLTESDKYIQSHISASNDLLDKFVSNSKEGVEIIGEKLAESAIKVEKVITGGAEEFETQVKLTNESLQATTHEVSDNTVKIREELDHTVKELSINVRDMVNGLIDDSKMMAKTLTDANNALIADTSSVRDSVTQSIENMQKRLESSLEDVFASQTQHMSKVFSNIDVSLKDQVGKTGEAVEKQLGMIDQSMQQELNRVMSEMGKALGQISNQFVKDYSKLVNQMNSVVQAA
;
A
#
# COMPACT_ATOMS: atom_id res chain seq x y z
N MET A 1 -21.28 18.22 -42.47
CA MET A 1 -22.65 17.68 -42.51
C MET A 1 -23.26 17.95 -41.16
N GLU A 2 -24.18 18.90 -41.07
CA GLU A 2 -25.03 19.03 -39.88
C GLU A 2 -25.75 17.69 -39.71
N VAL A 3 -25.48 17.00 -38.60
CA VAL A 3 -26.18 15.77 -38.25
C VAL A 3 -27.58 16.22 -37.85
N VAL A 4 -28.51 16.14 -38.79
CA VAL A 4 -29.93 16.45 -38.57
C VAL A 4 -30.43 15.48 -37.51
N ASN A 5 -30.75 15.99 -36.32
CA ASN A 5 -31.44 15.22 -35.28
C ASN A 5 -32.84 14.86 -35.82
N LEU A 6 -32.98 13.63 -36.32
CA LEU A 6 -34.26 13.08 -36.74
C LEU A 6 -35.06 12.70 -35.48
N PRO A 7 -36.38 12.95 -35.45
CA PRO A 7 -37.23 12.45 -34.37
C PRO A 7 -37.11 10.91 -34.24
N ASN A 8 -37.05 10.39 -33.00
CA ASN A 8 -36.86 8.95 -32.72
C ASN A 8 -37.78 8.02 -33.52
N GLU A 9 -39.03 8.42 -33.73
CA GLU A 9 -40.01 7.65 -34.49
C GLU A 9 -39.66 7.56 -35.99
N GLN A 10 -39.19 8.65 -36.58
CA GLN A 10 -38.77 8.68 -37.99
C GLN A 10 -37.49 7.88 -38.22
N ALA A 11 -36.54 7.95 -37.28
CA ALA A 11 -35.31 7.19 -37.35
C ALA A 11 -35.55 5.67 -37.20
N ALA A 12 -36.49 5.26 -36.34
CA ALA A 12 -36.89 3.86 -36.21
C ALA A 12 -37.53 3.32 -37.50
N ILE A 13 -38.40 4.10 -38.14
CA ILE A 13 -39.02 3.74 -39.43
C ILE A 13 -37.97 3.67 -40.54
N LEU A 14 -37.01 4.60 -40.58
CA LEU A 14 -35.90 4.61 -41.53
C LEU A 14 -34.98 3.39 -41.34
N ALA A 15 -34.62 3.06 -40.10
CA ALA A 15 -33.78 1.90 -39.79
C ALA A 15 -34.47 0.58 -40.17
N SER A 16 -35.77 0.46 -39.90
CA SER A 16 -36.57 -0.72 -40.30
C SER A 16 -36.69 -0.83 -41.82
N SER A 17 -36.94 0.29 -42.51
CA SER A 17 -37.03 0.33 -43.97
C SER A 17 -35.70 -0.03 -44.64
N LEU A 18 -34.58 0.50 -44.11
CA LEU A 18 -33.24 0.17 -44.58
C LEU A 18 -32.92 -1.32 -44.35
N THR A 19 -33.26 -1.85 -43.18
CA THR A 19 -33.09 -3.28 -42.85
C THR A 19 -33.83 -4.15 -43.88
N ALA A 20 -35.07 -3.80 -44.21
CA ALA A 20 -35.86 -4.52 -45.20
C ALA A 20 -35.23 -4.47 -46.61
N VAL A 21 -34.74 -3.29 -47.03
CA VAL A 21 -34.06 -3.09 -48.31
C VAL A 21 -32.78 -3.93 -48.39
N VAL A 22 -31.93 -3.88 -47.36
CA VAL A 22 -30.68 -4.64 -47.31
C VAL A 22 -30.96 -6.15 -47.32
N CYS A 23 -31.93 -6.62 -46.53
CA CYS A 23 -32.35 -8.02 -46.56
C CYS A 23 -32.86 -8.44 -47.96
N MET A 24 -33.60 -7.58 -48.64
CA MET A 24 -34.05 -7.83 -50.02
C MET A 24 -32.86 -7.97 -50.98
N PHE A 25 -31.85 -7.10 -50.88
CA PHE A 25 -30.63 -7.19 -51.68
C PHE A 25 -29.83 -8.47 -51.38
N ILE A 26 -29.71 -8.87 -50.11
CA ILE A 26 -29.05 -10.13 -49.73
C ILE A 26 -29.77 -11.32 -50.36
N ILE A 27 -31.11 -11.34 -50.30
CA ILE A 27 -31.92 -12.42 -50.89
C ILE A 27 -31.79 -12.44 -52.42
N ILE A 28 -31.85 -11.28 -53.08
CA ILE A 28 -31.68 -11.16 -54.54
C ILE A 28 -30.29 -11.66 -54.94
N ALA A 29 -29.23 -11.23 -54.25
CA ALA A 29 -27.86 -11.67 -54.50
C ALA A 29 -27.70 -13.19 -54.32
N PHE A 30 -28.32 -13.76 -53.28
CA PHE A 30 -28.32 -15.20 -53.02
C PHE A 30 -29.01 -15.99 -54.15
N PHE A 31 -30.19 -15.56 -54.60
CA PHE A 31 -30.89 -16.23 -55.71
C PHE A 31 -30.19 -16.04 -57.05
N LEU A 32 -29.62 -14.87 -57.33
CA LEU A 32 -28.77 -14.63 -58.49
C LEU A 32 -27.56 -15.55 -58.49
N ALA A 33 -26.91 -15.74 -57.34
CA ALA A 33 -25.78 -16.63 -57.20
C ALA A 33 -26.18 -18.10 -57.39
N LEU A 34 -27.32 -18.53 -56.84
CA LEU A 34 -27.87 -19.87 -57.07
C LEU A 34 -28.22 -20.11 -58.55
N PHE A 35 -28.77 -19.10 -59.22
CA PHE A 35 -29.11 -19.18 -60.64
C PHE A 35 -27.86 -19.29 -61.51
N ASN A 36 -26.81 -18.52 -61.20
CA ASN A 36 -25.53 -18.57 -61.91
C ASN A 36 -24.77 -19.88 -61.62
N LEU A 37 -24.82 -20.37 -60.37
CA LEU A 37 -24.28 -21.68 -59.98
C LEU A 37 -24.94 -22.81 -60.78
N LYS A 38 -26.27 -22.78 -60.94
CA LYS A 38 -27.02 -23.79 -61.72
C LYS A 38 -26.77 -23.69 -63.24
N ARG A 39 -26.46 -22.50 -63.77
CA ARG A 39 -26.17 -22.29 -65.20
C ARG A 39 -24.69 -22.42 -65.57
N GLY A 40 -23.79 -22.59 -64.60
CA GLY A 40 -22.35 -22.68 -64.83
C GLY A 40 -21.74 -21.44 -65.48
N ARG A 41 -22.31 -20.26 -65.23
CA ARG A 41 -21.81 -18.97 -65.75
C ARG A 41 -21.36 -18.08 -64.59
N ALA A 42 -20.41 -17.17 -64.85
CA ALA A 42 -19.87 -16.23 -63.87
C ALA A 42 -19.25 -16.91 -62.62
N SER A 43 -18.27 -17.80 -62.84
CA SER A 43 -17.57 -18.55 -61.78
C SER A 43 -16.99 -17.63 -60.69
N ASP A 44 -16.48 -16.46 -61.06
CA ASP A 44 -15.91 -15.49 -60.12
C ASP A 44 -16.97 -14.87 -59.20
N TYR A 45 -18.18 -14.62 -59.72
CA TYR A 45 -19.28 -14.13 -58.91
C TYR A 45 -19.76 -15.19 -57.92
N VAL A 46 -19.87 -16.45 -58.37
CA VAL A 46 -20.28 -17.58 -57.54
C VAL A 46 -19.27 -17.86 -56.42
N SER A 47 -17.96 -17.77 -56.68
CA SER A 47 -16.93 -17.95 -55.64
C SER A 47 -16.89 -16.79 -54.64
N TYR A 48 -17.16 -15.56 -55.08
CA TYR A 48 -17.20 -14.37 -54.23
C TYR A 48 -18.51 -14.19 -53.45
N THR A 49 -19.59 -14.86 -53.86
CA THR A 49 -20.94 -14.72 -53.27
C THR A 49 -20.97 -14.84 -51.74
N PRO A 50 -20.35 -15.86 -51.10
CA PRO A 50 -20.37 -15.96 -49.64
C PRO A 50 -19.80 -14.74 -48.92
N ALA A 51 -18.72 -14.16 -49.45
CA ALA A 51 -18.09 -12.97 -48.90
C ALA A 51 -18.96 -11.72 -49.13
N LEU A 52 -19.59 -11.61 -50.30
CA LEU A 52 -20.52 -10.54 -50.64
C LEU A 52 -21.75 -10.54 -49.72
N LEU A 53 -22.36 -11.71 -49.46
CA LEU A 53 -23.52 -11.84 -48.57
C LEU A 53 -23.19 -11.44 -47.13
N THR A 54 -22.01 -11.83 -46.63
CA THR A 54 -21.54 -11.40 -45.30
C THR A 54 -21.22 -9.91 -45.25
N SER A 55 -20.57 -9.37 -46.29
CA SER A 55 -20.21 -7.95 -46.35
C SER A 55 -21.45 -7.06 -46.42
N LEU A 56 -22.47 -7.46 -47.20
CA LEU A 56 -23.74 -6.75 -47.29
C LEU A 56 -24.54 -6.82 -45.97
N GLY A 57 -24.45 -7.94 -45.24
CA GLY A 57 -25.02 -8.09 -43.90
C GLY A 57 -24.35 -7.17 -42.88
N ILE A 58 -23.01 -7.10 -42.89
CA ILE A 58 -22.20 -6.20 -42.05
C ILE A 58 -22.54 -4.74 -42.37
N PHE A 59 -22.61 -4.38 -43.65
CA PHE A 59 -22.99 -3.04 -44.10
C PHE A 59 -24.36 -2.62 -43.55
N GLY A 60 -25.36 -3.51 -43.60
CA GLY A 60 -26.69 -3.24 -43.04
C GLY A 60 -26.66 -2.94 -41.55
N THR A 61 -25.84 -3.67 -40.78
CA THR A 61 -25.71 -3.44 -39.34
C THR A 61 -25.05 -2.10 -39.05
N PHE A 62 -23.97 -1.75 -39.75
CA PHE A 62 -23.32 -0.45 -39.60
C PHE A 62 -24.23 0.72 -39.99
N ALA A 63 -24.92 0.62 -41.11
CA ALA A 63 -25.83 1.67 -41.56
C ALA A 63 -27.03 1.84 -40.61
N GLY A 64 -27.54 0.76 -40.03
CA GLY A 64 -28.59 0.81 -39.00
C GLY A 64 -28.12 1.44 -37.68
N ILE A 65 -26.88 1.17 -37.25
CA ILE A 65 -26.30 1.82 -36.06
C ILE A 65 -26.14 3.33 -36.30
N VAL A 66 -25.67 3.75 -37.48
CA VAL A 66 -25.54 5.17 -37.83
C VAL A 66 -26.89 5.88 -37.77
N ILE A 67 -27.96 5.27 -38.30
CA ILE A 67 -29.31 5.85 -38.21
C ILE A 67 -29.79 5.93 -36.75
N GLY A 68 -29.50 4.91 -35.94
CA GLY A 68 -29.83 4.93 -34.51
C GLY A 68 -29.09 6.03 -33.75
N LEU A 69 -27.84 6.32 -34.11
CA LEU A 69 -27.05 7.41 -33.53
C LEU A 69 -27.50 8.80 -34.01
N MET A 70 -28.06 8.92 -35.23
CA MET A 70 -28.63 10.18 -35.72
C MET A 70 -29.91 10.61 -34.99
N ALA A 71 -30.54 9.69 -34.26
CA ALA A 71 -31.69 9.96 -33.40
C ALA A 71 -31.31 10.16 -31.92
N PHE A 72 -30.03 9.99 -31.59
CA PHE A 72 -29.58 10.03 -30.20
C PHE A 72 -29.53 11.47 -29.69
N ASP A 73 -30.41 11.81 -28.75
CA ASP A 73 -30.42 13.10 -28.07
C ASP A 73 -29.71 13.00 -26.71
N ALA A 74 -28.58 13.69 -26.59
CA ALA A 74 -27.80 13.76 -25.35
C ALA A 74 -28.57 14.41 -24.18
N ASN A 75 -29.63 15.17 -24.44
CA ASN A 75 -30.47 15.80 -23.42
C ASN A 75 -31.62 14.90 -22.94
N ASN A 76 -31.91 13.81 -23.66
CA ASN A 76 -32.97 12.85 -23.31
C ASN A 76 -32.44 11.43 -23.51
N ILE A 77 -31.53 11.03 -22.63
CA ILE A 77 -30.79 9.76 -22.73
C ILE A 77 -31.74 8.56 -22.66
N ASP A 78 -32.71 8.54 -21.74
CA ASP A 78 -33.61 7.39 -21.54
C ASP A 78 -34.47 7.12 -22.78
N GLY A 79 -35.07 8.17 -23.37
CA GLY A 79 -35.87 8.03 -24.60
C GLY A 79 -35.02 7.72 -25.83
N SER A 80 -33.77 8.19 -25.86
CA SER A 80 -32.82 7.93 -26.96
C SER A 80 -32.25 6.52 -26.92
N ILE A 81 -32.05 5.94 -25.74
CA ILE A 81 -31.59 4.55 -25.57
C ILE A 81 -32.65 3.57 -26.06
N GLU A 82 -33.93 3.79 -25.75
CA GLU A 82 -35.01 2.91 -26.22
C GLU A 82 -35.12 2.90 -27.76
N GLY A 83 -35.02 4.08 -28.39
CA GLY A 83 -34.97 4.21 -29.85
C GLY A 83 -33.74 3.54 -30.47
N LEU A 84 -32.57 3.74 -29.86
CA LEU A 84 -31.31 3.13 -30.29
C LEU A 84 -31.35 1.60 -30.21
N LEU A 85 -31.85 1.05 -29.10
CA LEU A 85 -31.96 -0.40 -28.89
C LEU A 85 -32.90 -1.06 -29.90
N ASN A 86 -34.02 -0.42 -30.23
CA ASN A 86 -34.93 -0.92 -31.25
C ASN A 86 -34.31 -0.89 -32.66
N GLY A 87 -33.61 0.20 -33.02
CA GLY A 87 -32.89 0.29 -34.30
C GLY A 87 -31.74 -0.72 -34.41
N LEU A 88 -31.02 -0.93 -33.31
CA LEU A 88 -29.93 -1.89 -33.21
C LEU A 88 -30.45 -3.33 -33.33
N LYS A 89 -31.57 -3.68 -32.68
CA LYS A 89 -32.22 -4.99 -32.81
C LYS A 89 -32.56 -5.33 -34.26
N THR A 90 -33.09 -4.36 -35.02
CA THR A 90 -33.38 -4.56 -36.45
C THR A 90 -32.12 -4.63 -37.31
N ALA A 91 -31.11 -3.81 -37.01
CA ALA A 91 -29.85 -3.77 -37.75
C ALA A 91 -29.01 -5.06 -37.58
N PHE A 92 -29.07 -5.71 -36.41
CA PHE A 92 -28.41 -7.01 -36.22
C PHE A 92 -29.01 -8.14 -37.06
N LEU A 93 -30.30 -8.03 -37.42
CA LEU A 93 -30.97 -9.04 -38.23
C LEU A 93 -30.38 -9.13 -39.65
N THR A 94 -29.89 -8.02 -40.23
CA THR A 94 -29.27 -8.04 -41.57
C THR A 94 -27.97 -8.86 -41.60
N SER A 95 -27.14 -8.74 -40.56
CA SER A 95 -25.90 -9.51 -40.43
C SER A 95 -26.20 -10.98 -40.20
N LEU A 96 -27.19 -11.30 -39.36
CA LEU A 96 -27.63 -12.67 -39.14
C LEU A 96 -28.10 -13.33 -40.44
N VAL A 97 -28.95 -12.64 -41.22
CA VAL A 97 -29.42 -13.14 -42.53
C VAL A 97 -28.26 -13.31 -43.52
N GLY A 98 -27.33 -12.35 -43.58
CA GLY A 98 -26.15 -12.42 -44.45
C GLY A 98 -25.22 -13.60 -44.13
N ILE A 99 -24.97 -13.85 -42.85
CA ILE A 99 -24.14 -14.98 -42.40
C ILE A 99 -24.85 -16.32 -42.64
N ILE A 100 -26.14 -16.44 -42.29
CA ILE A 100 -26.90 -17.67 -42.51
C ILE A 100 -26.94 -18.02 -44.00
N LEU A 101 -27.26 -17.06 -44.87
CA LEU A 101 -27.30 -17.32 -46.32
C LEU A 101 -25.91 -17.59 -46.91
N SER A 102 -24.85 -16.99 -46.37
CA SER A 102 -23.46 -17.30 -46.76
C SER A 102 -23.07 -18.74 -46.40
N ILE A 103 -23.42 -19.19 -45.20
CA ILE A 103 -23.18 -20.58 -44.76
C ILE A 103 -23.99 -21.55 -45.60
N VAL A 104 -25.29 -21.30 -45.80
CA VAL A 104 -26.15 -22.12 -46.66
C VAL A 104 -25.58 -22.19 -48.08
N PHE A 105 -25.11 -21.07 -48.64
CA PHE A 105 -24.50 -21.05 -49.97
C PHE A 105 -23.21 -21.87 -50.03
N LYS A 106 -22.30 -21.75 -49.07
CA LYS A 106 -21.07 -22.56 -49.00
C LYS A 106 -21.39 -24.05 -48.89
N VAL A 107 -22.37 -24.41 -48.05
CA VAL A 107 -22.83 -25.81 -47.92
C VAL A 107 -23.39 -26.32 -49.25
N LEU A 108 -24.21 -25.54 -49.97
CA LEU A 108 -24.72 -25.93 -51.29
C LEU A 108 -23.62 -26.03 -52.35
N GLN A 109 -22.61 -25.16 -52.30
CA GLN A 109 -21.46 -25.19 -53.20
C GLN A 109 -20.55 -26.40 -52.94
N THR A 110 -20.33 -26.77 -51.68
CA THR A 110 -19.46 -27.89 -51.29
C THR A 110 -20.15 -29.25 -51.32
N SER A 111 -21.46 -29.32 -51.06
CA SER A 111 -22.23 -30.57 -51.02
C SER A 111 -22.55 -31.19 -52.39
N GLY A 112 -22.24 -30.50 -53.49
CA GLY A 112 -22.33 -31.04 -54.85
C GLY A 112 -23.76 -31.20 -55.40
N VAL A 113 -24.80 -30.85 -54.62
CA VAL A 113 -26.23 -30.95 -55.00
C VAL A 113 -26.61 -30.02 -56.16
N ILE A 114 -25.85 -28.94 -56.37
CA ILE A 114 -25.99 -27.99 -57.48
C ILE A 114 -24.59 -27.73 -58.06
N SER A 115 -24.09 -28.67 -58.86
CA SER A 115 -22.79 -28.53 -59.51
C SER A 115 -22.95 -27.97 -60.92
N ALA A 116 -22.21 -26.90 -61.24
CA ALA A 116 -21.97 -26.46 -62.62
C ALA A 116 -21.27 -27.58 -63.40
N PRO A 117 -21.52 -27.75 -64.72
CA PRO A 117 -20.75 -28.67 -65.54
C PRO A 117 -19.28 -28.24 -65.50
N ARG A 118 -18.46 -29.01 -64.79
CA ARG A 118 -17.01 -28.87 -64.82
C ARG A 118 -16.59 -29.27 -66.23
N ASN A 119 -16.32 -28.30 -67.10
CA ASN A 119 -15.49 -28.55 -68.27
C ASN A 119 -14.10 -28.87 -67.75
N ILE A 120 -13.88 -30.16 -67.51
CA ILE A 120 -12.56 -30.73 -67.44
C ILE A 120 -12.12 -30.78 -68.90
N GLU A 121 -11.42 -29.74 -69.36
CA GLU A 121 -10.59 -29.89 -70.56
C GLU A 121 -9.50 -30.90 -70.22
N GLU A 122 -9.73 -32.16 -70.62
CA GLU A 122 -8.64 -33.11 -70.82
C GLU A 122 -7.71 -32.53 -71.87
N VAL A 123 -6.58 -31.98 -71.43
CA VAL A 123 -5.50 -31.54 -72.30
C VAL A 123 -4.86 -32.77 -72.93
N SER A 124 -5.34 -33.17 -74.10
CA SER A 124 -4.83 -34.32 -74.87
C SER A 124 -3.74 -33.94 -75.89
N SER A 125 -3.35 -32.67 -76.01
CA SER A 125 -2.20 -32.27 -76.82
C SER A 125 -1.79 -30.85 -76.48
N ALA A 126 -0.61 -30.66 -75.88
CA ALA A 126 -0.02 -29.34 -75.73
C ALA A 126 0.51 -28.87 -77.10
N THR A 127 0.02 -27.74 -77.59
CA THR A 127 0.61 -27.09 -78.78
C THR A 127 1.95 -26.43 -78.41
N PRO A 128 2.85 -26.16 -79.38
CA PRO A 128 4.08 -25.41 -79.11
C PRO A 128 3.83 -24.04 -78.43
N GLU A 129 2.71 -23.39 -78.75
CA GLU A 129 2.23 -22.18 -78.06
C GLU A 129 1.86 -22.40 -76.60
N ASP A 130 1.25 -23.54 -76.23
CA ASP A 130 0.94 -23.87 -74.83
C ASP A 130 2.22 -24.14 -74.02
N ILE A 131 3.21 -24.78 -74.64
CA ILE A 131 4.54 -25.00 -74.05
C ILE A 131 5.27 -23.67 -73.90
N LEU A 132 5.23 -22.79 -74.91
CA LEU A 132 5.83 -21.46 -74.85
C LEU A 132 5.15 -20.61 -73.77
N GLY A 133 3.82 -20.68 -73.66
CA GLY A 133 3.04 -20.02 -72.62
C GLY A 133 3.39 -20.53 -71.22
N ALA A 134 3.51 -21.85 -71.04
CA ALA A 134 3.94 -22.46 -69.79
C ALA A 134 5.38 -22.07 -69.41
N ILE A 135 6.30 -22.04 -70.37
CA ILE A 135 7.71 -21.61 -70.16
C ILE A 135 7.78 -20.13 -69.82
N GLN A 136 7.01 -19.27 -70.48
CA GLN A 136 6.94 -17.85 -70.15
C GLN A 136 6.31 -17.61 -68.77
N HIS A 137 5.26 -18.37 -68.43
CA HIS A 137 4.64 -18.30 -67.11
C HIS A 137 5.59 -18.80 -66.02
N GLN A 138 6.34 -19.88 -66.28
CA GLN A 138 7.39 -20.37 -65.41
C GLN A 138 8.52 -19.35 -65.25
N GLY A 139 8.92 -18.67 -66.33
CA GLY A 139 9.89 -17.56 -66.30
C GLY A 139 9.44 -16.43 -65.38
N LYS A 140 8.16 -16.01 -65.49
CA LYS A 140 7.56 -15.01 -64.58
C LYS A 140 7.47 -15.48 -63.13
N SER A 141 7.13 -16.75 -62.89
CA SER A 141 7.10 -17.32 -61.54
C SER A 141 8.50 -17.38 -60.93
N ILE A 142 9.53 -17.71 -61.72
CA ILE A 142 10.94 -17.68 -61.31
C ILE A 142 11.39 -16.24 -61.03
N GLU A 143 11.01 -15.27 -61.87
CA GLU A 143 11.32 -13.86 -61.67
C GLU A 143 10.67 -13.30 -60.39
N SER A 144 9.43 -13.70 -60.11
CA SER A 144 8.75 -13.38 -58.84
C SER A 144 9.45 -14.04 -57.65
N LEU A 145 9.93 -15.28 -57.79
CA LEU A 145 10.70 -15.98 -56.76
C LEU A 145 12.06 -15.31 -56.50
N VAL A 146 12.77 -14.90 -57.55
CA VAL A 146 14.03 -14.15 -57.47
C VAL A 146 13.81 -12.81 -56.76
N THR A 147 12.70 -12.14 -57.04
CA THR A 147 12.34 -10.88 -56.38
C THR A 147 11.95 -11.10 -54.91
N ALA A 148 11.23 -12.18 -54.59
CA ALA A 148 10.89 -12.53 -53.21
C ALA A 148 12.12 -12.99 -52.38
N ILE A 149 13.13 -13.56 -53.03
CA ILE A 149 14.35 -14.04 -52.34
C ILE A 149 15.40 -12.93 -52.24
N GLY A 150 15.68 -12.22 -53.33
CA GLY A 150 16.81 -11.29 -53.44
C GLY A 150 16.44 -9.84 -53.79
N GLY A 151 15.16 -9.52 -53.95
CA GLY A 151 14.71 -8.15 -54.21
C GLY A 151 14.94 -7.22 -53.02
N ASP A 152 15.07 -5.92 -53.28
CA ASP A 152 15.25 -4.89 -52.24
C ASP A 152 13.93 -4.44 -51.59
N SER A 153 12.83 -5.16 -51.83
CA SER A 153 11.53 -4.88 -51.23
C SER A 153 11.46 -5.40 -49.78
N ASP A 154 10.73 -4.70 -48.91
CA ASP A 154 10.60 -5.01 -47.47
C ASP A 154 10.07 -6.41 -47.15
N GLY A 155 9.42 -7.07 -48.13
CA GLY A 155 8.94 -8.45 -47.99
C GLY A 155 9.93 -9.53 -48.42
N SER A 156 11.11 -9.17 -48.93
CA SER A 156 12.06 -10.17 -49.44
C SER A 156 12.80 -10.88 -48.30
N ILE A 157 13.17 -12.15 -48.52
CA ILE A 157 13.92 -12.94 -47.53
C ILE A 157 15.27 -12.28 -47.24
N LEU A 158 15.95 -11.74 -48.25
CA LEU A 158 17.22 -11.04 -48.07
C LEU A 158 17.05 -9.77 -47.22
N SER A 159 15.97 -9.00 -47.43
CA SER A 159 15.69 -7.81 -46.64
C SER A 159 15.33 -8.17 -45.19
N GLN A 160 14.47 -9.17 -44.98
CA GLN A 160 14.17 -9.68 -43.64
C GLN A 160 15.41 -10.24 -42.93
N LEU A 161 16.32 -10.90 -43.65
CA LEU A 161 17.55 -11.43 -43.06
C LEU A 161 18.56 -10.33 -42.75
N LYS A 162 18.59 -9.24 -43.53
CA LYS A 162 19.35 -8.01 -43.20
C LYS A 162 18.79 -7.33 -41.96
N LEU A 163 17.46 -7.17 -41.87
CA LEU A 163 16.79 -6.59 -40.70
C LEU A 163 17.00 -7.44 -39.46
N LEU A 164 16.80 -8.75 -39.55
CA LEU A 164 17.01 -9.67 -38.44
C LEU A 164 18.48 -9.71 -38.00
N ARG A 165 19.42 -9.63 -38.93
CA ARG A 165 20.84 -9.45 -38.59
C ARG A 165 21.11 -8.10 -37.95
N GLY A 166 20.44 -7.03 -38.40
CA GLY A 166 20.48 -5.70 -37.79
C GLY A 166 19.98 -5.73 -36.35
N ASP A 167 18.79 -6.26 -36.13
CA ASP A 167 18.17 -6.44 -34.81
C ASP A 167 19.04 -7.32 -33.91
N ILE A 168 19.58 -8.44 -34.40
CA ILE A 168 20.51 -9.26 -33.63
C ILE A 168 21.73 -8.44 -33.22
N ASN A 169 22.32 -7.67 -34.14
CA ASN A 169 23.54 -6.90 -33.87
C ASN A 169 23.27 -5.73 -32.90
N ASP A 170 22.13 -5.05 -33.04
CA ASP A 170 21.70 -3.99 -32.12
C ASP A 170 21.38 -4.56 -30.74
N ASN A 171 20.69 -5.70 -30.68
CA ASN A 171 20.40 -6.37 -29.42
C ASN A 171 21.67 -6.90 -28.76
N GLN A 172 22.63 -7.41 -29.54
CA GLN A 172 23.95 -7.81 -29.05
C GLN A 172 24.74 -6.60 -28.54
N LYS A 173 24.64 -5.45 -29.21
CA LYS A 173 25.27 -4.19 -28.77
C LYS A 173 24.64 -3.65 -27.49
N ILE A 174 23.32 -3.73 -27.34
CA ILE A 174 22.61 -3.38 -26.11
C ILE A 174 23.01 -4.33 -24.98
N ALA A 175 23.07 -5.63 -25.22
CA ALA A 175 23.51 -6.62 -24.23
C ALA A 175 24.96 -6.40 -23.79
N ILE A 176 25.87 -6.15 -24.74
CA ILE A 176 27.26 -5.81 -24.45
C ILE A 176 27.34 -4.52 -23.64
N LYS A 177 26.55 -3.49 -24.00
CA LYS A 177 26.53 -2.21 -23.27
C LYS A 177 26.00 -2.38 -21.84
N SER A 178 24.92 -3.12 -21.65
CA SER A 178 24.37 -3.43 -20.33
C SER A 178 25.35 -4.25 -19.49
N GLN A 179 26.07 -5.19 -20.11
CA GLN A 179 27.09 -5.98 -19.42
C GLN A 179 28.31 -5.13 -19.07
N GLN A 180 28.68 -4.16 -19.91
CA GLN A 180 29.76 -3.23 -19.66
C GLN A 180 29.41 -2.22 -18.55
N GLU A 181 28.19 -1.70 -18.53
CA GLU A 181 27.67 -0.86 -17.43
C GLU A 181 27.59 -1.65 -16.11
N ALA A 182 27.19 -2.91 -16.15
CA ALA A 182 27.19 -3.80 -14.98
C ALA A 182 28.62 -4.10 -14.49
N ALA A 183 29.56 -4.34 -15.40
CA ALA A 183 30.97 -4.55 -15.08
C ALA A 183 31.61 -3.28 -14.50
N GLU A 184 31.25 -2.10 -14.99
CA GLU A 184 31.72 -0.81 -14.47
C GLU A 184 31.14 -0.53 -13.08
N THR A 185 29.86 -0.85 -12.86
CA THR A 185 29.23 -0.79 -11.52
C THR A 185 29.90 -1.74 -10.54
N LEU A 186 30.19 -2.98 -10.96
CA LEU A 186 30.93 -3.96 -10.16
C LEU A 186 32.36 -3.49 -9.87
N LYS A 187 33.02 -2.82 -10.81
CA LYS A 187 34.34 -2.23 -10.61
C LYS A 187 34.29 -1.13 -9.56
N VAL A 188 33.34 -0.20 -9.64
CA VAL A 188 33.15 0.86 -8.63
C VAL A 188 32.81 0.27 -7.26
N MET A 189 31.98 -0.77 -7.21
CA MET A 189 31.66 -1.47 -5.96
C MET A 189 32.88 -2.17 -5.36
N ASN A 190 33.71 -2.80 -6.20
CA ASN A 190 34.95 -3.43 -5.77
C ASN A 190 36.00 -2.40 -5.32
N GLU A 191 36.08 -1.24 -5.99
CA GLU A 191 36.91 -0.11 -5.56
C GLU A 191 36.43 0.45 -4.23
N GLN A 192 35.11 0.60 -4.03
CA GLN A 192 34.53 1.06 -2.77
C GLN A 192 34.73 0.05 -1.63
N LEU A 193 34.61 -1.25 -1.90
CA LEU A 193 34.91 -2.32 -0.95
C LEU A 193 36.40 -2.34 -0.60
N SER A 194 37.27 -2.17 -1.58
CA SER A 194 38.71 -2.07 -1.37
C SER A 194 39.07 -0.83 -0.56
N PHE A 195 38.42 0.31 -0.82
CA PHE A 195 38.58 1.54 -0.05
C PHE A 195 38.02 1.41 1.38
N GLN A 196 36.88 0.75 1.56
CA GLN A 196 36.33 0.42 2.88
C GLN A 196 37.28 -0.51 3.65
N GLN A 197 37.82 -1.53 2.97
CA GLN A 197 38.79 -2.45 3.54
C GLN A 197 40.10 -1.74 3.88
N GLU A 198 40.59 -0.83 3.03
CA GLU A 198 41.78 -0.02 3.29
C GLU A 198 41.55 0.96 4.44
N ASN A 199 40.36 1.55 4.56
CA ASN A 199 39.99 2.38 5.71
C ASN A 199 39.85 1.56 6.98
N PHE A 200 39.33 0.34 6.88
CA PHE A 200 39.23 -0.58 8.01
C PHE A 200 40.61 -1.10 8.43
N ILE A 201 41.49 -1.42 7.50
CA ILE A 201 42.88 -1.76 7.77
C ILE A 201 43.59 -0.55 8.36
N ASN A 202 43.42 0.67 7.82
CA ASN A 202 43.96 1.89 8.42
C ASN A 202 43.42 2.15 9.83
N PHE A 203 42.13 1.91 10.06
CA PHE A 203 41.53 2.03 11.39
C PHE A 203 42.09 0.98 12.33
N SER A 204 42.14 -0.28 11.90
CA SER A 204 42.69 -1.41 12.64
C SER A 204 44.17 -1.22 12.92
N ASP A 205 44.95 -0.71 11.97
CA ASP A 205 46.36 -0.37 12.12
C ASP A 205 46.52 0.83 13.04
N LYS A 206 45.68 1.86 12.95
CA LYS A 206 45.69 2.97 13.91
C LYS A 206 45.29 2.51 15.30
N LEU A 207 44.30 1.64 15.42
CA LEU A 207 43.84 1.08 16.69
C LEU A 207 44.92 0.16 17.26
N TRP A 208 45.55 -0.67 16.43
CA TRP A 208 46.66 -1.54 16.80
C TRP A 208 47.88 -0.72 17.16
N ILE A 209 48.24 0.32 16.41
CA ILE A 209 49.28 1.28 16.78
C ILE A 209 48.91 1.98 18.07
N LYS A 210 47.64 2.33 18.33
CA LYS A 210 47.25 2.95 19.60
C LYS A 210 47.24 1.96 20.77
N MET A 211 46.88 0.71 20.53
CA MET A 211 46.90 -0.36 21.53
C MET A 211 48.32 -0.88 21.77
N GLN A 212 49.16 -0.91 20.74
CA GLN A 212 50.58 -1.22 20.79
C GLN A 212 51.35 -0.02 21.34
N ASP A 213 50.98 1.23 21.07
CA ASP A 213 51.51 2.43 21.73
C ASP A 213 51.11 2.43 23.20
N PHE A 214 49.90 1.96 23.53
CA PHE A 214 49.45 1.81 24.91
C PHE A 214 50.16 0.64 25.60
N ALA A 215 50.36 -0.49 24.90
CA ALA A 215 51.08 -1.66 25.39
C ALA A 215 52.59 -1.44 25.45
N ASP A 216 53.16 -0.69 24.51
CA ASP A 216 54.54 -0.19 24.49
C ASP A 216 54.65 0.95 25.50
N MET A 217 53.66 1.79 25.75
CA MET A 217 53.74 2.73 26.87
C MET A 217 53.72 1.95 28.20
N LEU A 218 52.94 0.88 28.32
CA LEU A 218 52.98 -0.02 29.47
C LEU A 218 54.28 -0.85 29.55
N SER A 219 54.85 -1.25 28.41
CA SER A 219 56.02 -2.13 28.30
C SER A 219 57.33 -1.35 28.26
N LYS A 220 57.47 -0.35 27.37
CA LYS A 220 58.60 0.57 27.21
C LYS A 220 58.77 1.52 28.40
N SER A 221 57.68 2.08 28.97
CA SER A 221 57.78 2.92 30.19
C SER A 221 58.13 2.12 31.44
N ALA A 222 57.95 0.79 31.43
CA ALA A 222 58.32 -0.09 32.54
C ALA A 222 59.64 -0.85 32.31
N THR A 223 60.07 -1.05 31.06
CA THR A 223 61.15 -2.01 30.76
C THR A 223 62.29 -1.44 29.92
N GLU A 224 62.06 -0.50 28.99
CA GLU A 224 63.13 0.00 28.11
C GLU A 224 63.75 1.30 28.62
N THR A 225 62.93 2.24 29.13
CA THR A 225 63.45 3.35 29.94
C THR A 225 64.19 2.81 31.16
N VAL A 226 63.78 1.64 31.67
CA VAL A 226 64.44 0.96 32.80
C VAL A 226 65.70 0.21 32.37
N ILE A 227 65.77 -0.46 31.21
CA ILE A 227 66.97 -1.17 30.76
C ILE A 227 68.04 -0.23 30.19
N GLU A 228 67.67 0.81 29.45
CA GLU A 228 68.62 1.80 28.92
C GLU A 228 69.06 2.77 30.01
N ALA A 229 68.16 3.15 30.95
CA ALA A 229 68.57 3.77 32.19
C ALA A 229 69.39 2.82 33.06
N LEU A 230 69.14 1.50 33.13
CA LEU A 230 70.00 0.57 33.87
C LEU A 230 71.38 0.40 33.22
N LYS A 231 71.51 0.51 31.89
CA LYS A 231 72.80 0.39 31.17
C LYS A 231 73.63 1.67 31.31
N GLN A 232 72.98 2.82 31.19
CA GLN A 232 73.56 4.14 31.47
C GLN A 232 73.87 4.28 32.96
N VAL A 233 72.95 3.87 33.85
CA VAL A 233 73.13 3.83 35.31
C VAL A 233 74.18 2.81 35.69
N ILE A 234 74.37 1.64 35.08
CA ILE A 234 75.49 0.75 35.46
C ILE A 234 76.85 1.36 35.05
N THR A 235 76.87 2.19 34.00
CA THR A 235 78.08 2.91 33.56
C THR A 235 78.33 4.16 34.42
N ASP A 236 77.28 4.89 34.78
CA ASP A 236 77.31 6.10 35.62
C ASP A 236 77.39 5.78 37.13
N PHE A 237 76.84 4.65 37.59
CA PHE A 237 76.94 4.10 38.96
C PHE A 237 78.38 3.67 39.27
N ASN A 238 79.12 3.19 38.28
CA ASN A 238 80.55 2.90 38.44
C ASN A 238 81.42 4.16 38.50
N ASN A 239 80.98 5.28 37.90
CA ASN A 239 81.71 6.54 37.90
C ASN A 239 81.31 7.50 39.05
N ASN A 240 80.08 7.42 39.57
CA ASN A 240 79.47 8.46 40.42
C ASN A 240 79.01 7.96 41.81
N LEU A 241 79.48 6.78 42.24
CA LEU A 241 79.15 6.10 43.52
C LEU A 241 79.46 6.92 44.79
N THR A 242 80.12 8.08 44.68
CA THR A 242 80.76 8.74 45.83
C THR A 242 80.08 10.01 46.34
N GLU A 243 79.19 10.70 45.58
CA GLU A 243 78.83 12.10 45.97
C GLU A 243 77.33 12.52 46.04
N GLN A 244 76.39 12.02 45.23
CA GLN A 244 75.06 12.66 45.10
C GLN A 244 73.85 12.04 45.84
N PHE A 245 74.05 11.05 46.72
CA PHE A 245 72.94 10.35 47.38
C PHE A 245 72.21 11.14 48.49
N GLY A 246 72.71 12.30 48.94
CA GLY A 246 72.11 13.06 50.05
C GLY A 246 70.89 13.92 49.66
N GLU A 247 70.97 14.67 48.57
CA GLU A 247 69.95 15.67 48.19
C GLU A 247 68.73 15.06 47.49
N ASN A 248 68.92 14.02 46.68
CA ASN A 248 67.84 13.40 45.91
C ASN A 248 66.76 12.73 46.77
N PHE A 249 67.09 12.23 47.96
CA PHE A 249 66.09 11.65 48.87
C PHE A 249 65.10 12.69 49.41
N LYS A 250 65.48 13.96 49.47
CA LYS A 250 64.61 15.02 49.97
C LYS A 250 63.55 15.42 48.94
N GLN A 251 63.92 15.50 47.66
CA GLN A 251 62.97 15.75 46.56
C GLN A 251 62.09 14.54 46.26
N LEU A 252 62.64 13.32 46.37
CA LEU A 252 61.85 12.10 46.23
C LEU A 252 60.69 12.04 47.25
N ASN A 253 60.95 12.44 48.50
CA ASN A 253 59.93 12.43 49.54
C ASN A 253 58.77 13.42 49.26
N GLU A 254 59.05 14.57 48.66
CA GLU A 254 58.01 15.54 48.26
C GLU A 254 57.20 15.05 47.05
N SER A 255 57.84 14.45 46.04
CA SER A 255 57.12 13.84 44.91
C SER A 255 56.24 12.66 45.33
N VAL A 256 56.67 11.91 46.35
CA VAL A 256 55.85 10.83 46.94
C VAL A 256 54.64 11.41 47.67
N LYS A 257 54.75 12.56 48.35
CA LYS A 257 53.59 13.24 48.94
C LYS A 257 52.60 13.73 47.88
N GLU A 258 53.07 14.31 46.78
CA GLU A 258 52.19 14.74 45.70
C GLU A 258 51.46 13.57 45.04
N LEU A 259 52.12 12.42 44.91
CA LEU A 259 51.47 11.17 44.46
C LEU A 259 50.38 10.70 45.44
N VAL A 260 50.60 10.84 46.75
CA VAL A 260 49.57 10.51 47.76
C VAL A 260 48.39 11.48 47.67
N VAL A 261 48.63 12.78 47.44
CA VAL A 261 47.56 13.77 47.21
C VAL A 261 46.79 13.46 45.94
N TRP A 262 47.48 13.10 44.85
CA TRP A 262 46.85 12.67 43.60
C TRP A 262 46.01 11.40 43.80
N GLN A 263 46.51 10.43 44.57
CA GLN A 263 45.75 9.22 44.92
C GLN A 263 44.48 9.54 45.70
N GLU A 264 44.53 10.47 46.65
CA GLU A 264 43.34 10.86 47.42
C GLU A 264 42.32 11.60 46.53
N ASN A 265 42.77 12.48 45.64
CA ASN A 265 41.89 13.15 44.67
C ASN A 265 41.28 12.16 43.67
N TYR A 266 42.06 11.20 43.17
CA TYR A 266 41.57 10.16 42.26
C TYR A 266 40.52 9.28 42.95
N LYS A 267 40.72 8.94 44.22
CA LYS A 267 39.73 8.23 45.05
C LYS A 267 38.43 9.01 45.19
N VAL A 268 38.49 10.33 45.41
CA VAL A 268 37.29 11.20 45.43
C VAL A 268 36.58 11.17 44.08
N GLN A 269 37.32 11.32 42.98
CA GLN A 269 36.75 11.34 41.63
C GLN A 269 36.10 10.00 41.24
N ILE A 270 36.70 8.87 41.63
CA ILE A 270 36.09 7.54 41.46
C ILE A 270 34.85 7.38 42.35
N GLY A 271 34.85 7.97 43.55
CA GLY A 271 33.67 8.04 44.41
C GLY A 271 32.51 8.79 43.74
N GLU A 272 32.75 10.00 43.24
CA GLU A 272 31.75 10.80 42.53
C GLU A 272 31.25 10.10 41.26
N MET A 273 32.14 9.47 40.49
CA MET A 273 31.76 8.71 39.30
C MET A 273 30.89 7.49 39.66
N THR A 274 31.20 6.80 40.76
CA THR A 274 30.40 5.68 41.26
C THR A 274 29.01 6.15 41.70
N GLU A 275 28.92 7.31 42.35
CA GLU A 275 27.65 7.95 42.73
C GLU A 275 26.81 8.26 41.49
N GLN A 276 27.42 8.83 40.45
CA GLN A 276 26.75 9.14 39.18
C GLN A 276 26.29 7.88 38.44
N TYR A 277 27.10 6.81 38.43
CA TYR A 277 26.67 5.53 37.86
C TYR A 277 25.48 4.93 38.61
N LYS A 278 25.48 5.01 39.95
CA LYS A 278 24.36 4.53 40.77
C LYS A 278 23.08 5.33 40.53
N LEU A 279 23.18 6.65 40.42
CA LEU A 279 22.10 7.53 40.00
C LEU A 279 21.58 7.18 38.60
N GLY A 280 22.47 6.87 37.65
CA GLY A 280 22.12 6.42 36.31
C GLY A 280 21.35 5.10 36.31
N VAL A 281 21.83 4.08 37.03
CA VAL A 281 21.15 2.78 37.16
C VAL A 281 19.79 2.93 37.84
N THR A 282 19.70 3.76 38.88
CA THR A 282 18.44 4.05 39.59
C THR A 282 17.46 4.75 38.65
N SER A 283 17.93 5.69 37.83
CA SER A 283 17.11 6.39 36.83
C SER A 283 16.60 5.44 35.75
N ILE A 284 17.42 4.50 35.29
CA ILE A 284 17.00 3.47 34.32
C ILE A 284 15.94 2.55 34.94
N THR A 285 16.14 2.10 36.17
CA THR A 285 15.18 1.25 36.90
C THR A 285 13.87 2.00 37.16
N ALA A 286 13.94 3.28 37.53
CA ALA A 286 12.76 4.14 37.68
C ALA A 286 12.05 4.37 36.35
N THR A 287 12.80 4.46 35.24
CA THR A 287 12.24 4.57 33.88
C THR A 287 11.54 3.27 33.49
N GLU A 288 12.13 2.11 33.76
CA GLU A 288 11.51 0.80 33.54
C GLU A 288 10.20 0.66 34.32
N ALA A 289 10.21 1.01 35.61
CA ALA A 289 9.03 1.01 36.47
C ALA A 289 7.95 1.98 35.93
N SER A 290 8.35 3.18 35.51
CA SER A 290 7.45 4.17 34.94
C SER A 290 6.86 3.72 33.62
N VAL A 291 7.64 3.10 32.73
CA VAL A 291 7.19 2.57 31.44
C VAL A 291 6.24 1.39 31.64
N THR A 292 6.52 0.54 32.62
CA THR A 292 5.63 -0.57 33.01
C THR A 292 4.32 -0.04 33.58
N ALA A 293 4.36 0.96 34.46
CA ALA A 293 3.18 1.62 35.00
C ALA A 293 2.36 2.33 33.90
N ILE A 294 3.01 3.04 32.98
CA ILE A 294 2.36 3.64 31.81
C ILE A 294 1.69 2.56 30.95
N SER A 295 2.37 1.44 30.69
CA SER A 295 1.80 0.34 29.92
C SER A 295 0.57 -0.26 30.61
N GLN A 296 0.63 -0.41 31.94
CA GLN A 296 -0.47 -0.97 32.73
C GLN A 296 -1.66 -0.01 32.82
N GLU A 297 -1.42 1.28 33.07
CA GLU A 297 -2.48 2.30 33.08
C GLU A 297 -3.05 2.59 31.68
N SER A 298 -2.24 2.42 30.62
CA SER A 298 -2.75 2.55 29.25
C SER A 298 -3.78 1.46 28.91
N LYS A 299 -3.83 0.35 29.66
CA LYS A 299 -4.91 -0.65 29.54
C LYS A 299 -6.26 -0.17 30.09
N ALA A 300 -6.28 0.86 30.94
CA ALA A 300 -7.51 1.48 31.42
C ALA A 300 -8.10 2.48 30.39
N ILE A 301 -7.33 2.90 29.38
CA ILE A 301 -7.83 3.81 28.32
C ILE A 301 -8.99 3.17 27.52
N PRO A 302 -8.92 1.91 27.07
CA PRO A 302 -10.07 1.24 26.45
C PRO A 302 -11.32 1.15 27.34
N GLU A 303 -11.15 0.91 28.65
CA GLU A 303 -12.26 0.85 29.61
C GLU A 303 -12.90 2.23 29.78
N THR A 304 -12.10 3.27 30.03
CA THR A 304 -12.59 4.65 30.12
C THR A 304 -13.21 5.16 28.81
N MET A 305 -12.74 4.70 27.65
CA MET A 305 -13.40 5.00 26.36
C MET A 305 -14.75 4.29 26.22
N THR A 306 -14.91 3.12 26.83
CA THR A 306 -16.20 2.42 26.92
C THR A 306 -17.16 3.16 27.84
N ASP A 307 -16.68 3.62 29.00
CA ASP A 307 -17.47 4.45 29.91
C ASP A 307 -17.84 5.80 29.27
N LEU A 308 -16.91 6.43 28.53
CA LEU A 308 -17.17 7.66 27.79
C LEU A 308 -18.27 7.45 26.73
N LYS A 309 -18.27 6.31 26.04
CA LYS A 309 -19.34 5.94 25.12
C LYS A 309 -20.68 5.85 25.85
N GLN A 310 -20.72 5.24 27.03
CA GLN A 310 -21.93 5.17 27.85
C GLN A 310 -22.38 6.58 28.30
N ILE A 311 -21.46 7.45 28.70
CA ILE A 311 -21.76 8.86 29.03
C ILE A 311 -22.30 9.59 27.81
N MET A 312 -21.74 9.39 26.61
CA MET A 312 -22.25 9.99 25.37
C MET A 312 -23.66 9.51 25.05
N GLU A 313 -23.96 8.22 25.24
CA GLU A 313 -25.32 7.69 25.06
C GLU A 313 -26.31 8.30 26.05
N VAL A 314 -25.93 8.41 27.34
CA VAL A 314 -26.75 9.08 28.36
C VAL A 314 -26.91 10.57 28.07
N ASN A 315 -25.86 11.26 27.63
CA ASN A 315 -25.92 12.68 27.28
C ASN A 315 -26.84 12.92 26.08
N ASN A 316 -26.79 12.05 25.08
CA ASN A 316 -27.67 12.12 23.93
C ASN A 316 -29.14 11.90 24.34
N HIS A 317 -29.37 10.98 25.28
CA HIS A 317 -30.69 10.82 25.89
C HIS A 317 -31.14 12.06 26.68
N GLN A 318 -30.25 12.68 27.47
CA GLN A 318 -30.53 13.93 28.18
C GLN A 318 -30.81 15.11 27.24
N LEU A 319 -30.14 15.18 26.09
CA LEU A 319 -30.40 16.16 25.03
C LEU A 319 -31.81 15.99 24.46
N SER A 320 -32.22 14.75 24.19
CA SER A 320 -33.60 14.45 23.76
C SER A 320 -34.62 14.82 24.83
N GLU A 321 -34.32 14.58 26.11
CA GLU A 321 -35.21 14.98 27.21
C GLU A 321 -35.25 16.50 27.39
N LEU A 322 -34.15 17.21 27.13
CA LEU A 322 -34.11 18.67 27.10
C LEU A 322 -34.99 19.23 25.98
N GLU A 323 -34.98 18.62 24.80
CA GLU A 323 -35.90 18.95 23.71
C GLU A 323 -37.36 18.75 24.13
N ASN A 324 -37.67 17.66 24.84
CA ASN A 324 -39.00 17.43 25.42
C ASN A 324 -39.37 18.49 26.47
N HIS A 325 -38.44 18.89 27.35
CA HIS A 325 -38.65 19.97 28.31
C HIS A 325 -38.85 21.32 27.62
N LEU A 326 -38.12 21.62 26.55
CA LEU A 326 -38.31 22.82 25.74
C LEU A 326 -39.68 22.84 25.06
N ALA A 327 -40.16 21.69 24.60
CA ALA A 327 -41.52 21.54 24.09
C ALA A 327 -42.57 21.77 25.20
N ALA A 328 -42.37 21.21 26.39
CA ALA A 328 -43.24 21.49 27.54
C ALA A 328 -43.22 22.98 27.95
N PHE A 329 -42.07 23.64 27.87
CA PHE A 329 -41.96 25.09 28.09
C PHE A 329 -42.72 25.91 27.05
N LYS A 330 -42.70 25.48 25.78
CA LYS A 330 -43.51 26.06 24.72
C LYS A 330 -45.00 25.95 25.05
N ASP A 331 -45.45 24.79 25.52
CA ASP A 331 -46.85 24.57 25.94
C ASP A 331 -47.21 25.42 27.17
N ILE A 332 -46.32 25.53 28.17
CA ILE A 332 -46.52 26.41 29.32
C ILE A 332 -46.65 27.86 28.89
N ARG A 333 -45.79 28.33 27.98
CA ARG A 333 -45.88 29.68 27.42
C ARG A 333 -47.22 29.89 26.74
N ASP A 334 -47.66 28.95 25.91
CA ASP A 334 -48.91 29.08 25.17
C ASP A 334 -50.11 29.12 26.13
N LYS A 335 -50.14 28.25 27.15
CA LYS A 335 -51.17 28.31 28.21
C LYS A 335 -51.11 29.55 29.07
N ALA A 336 -49.91 30.07 29.37
CA ALA A 336 -49.76 31.32 30.11
C ALA A 336 -50.30 32.51 29.30
N VAL A 337 -50.06 32.53 27.98
CA VAL A 337 -50.63 33.53 27.08
C VAL A 337 -52.15 33.45 27.05
N GLU A 338 -52.74 32.24 27.09
CA GLU A 338 -54.19 32.05 27.19
C GLU A 338 -54.79 32.43 28.55
N ALA A 339 -54.04 32.27 29.64
CA ALA A 339 -54.50 32.56 31.01
C ALA A 339 -54.52 34.06 31.34
N VAL A 340 -53.69 34.89 30.71
CA VAL A 340 -53.65 36.36 30.95
C VAL A 340 -55.02 37.02 30.70
N PRO A 341 -55.74 36.74 29.59
CA PRO A 341 -57.12 37.20 29.40
C PRO A 341 -58.09 36.78 30.51
N GLU A 342 -58.01 35.54 31.00
CA GLU A 342 -58.87 35.06 32.08
C GLU A 342 -58.59 35.78 33.40
N ILE A 343 -57.31 35.96 33.76
CA ILE A 343 -56.92 36.71 34.96
C ILE A 343 -57.48 38.14 34.89
N ARG A 344 -57.38 38.79 33.73
CA ARG A 344 -57.94 40.13 33.55
C ARG A 344 -59.45 40.16 33.78
N LYS A 345 -60.17 39.17 33.24
CA LYS A 345 -61.62 39.02 33.45
C LYS A 345 -61.96 38.82 34.93
N GLN A 346 -61.22 37.95 35.63
CA GLN A 346 -61.42 37.70 37.06
C GLN A 346 -61.15 38.94 37.92
N ILE A 347 -60.13 39.74 37.56
CA ILE A 347 -59.82 41.01 38.22
C ILE A 347 -60.96 42.00 38.03
N ASP A 348 -61.51 42.14 36.81
CA ASP A 348 -62.65 43.01 36.54
C ASP A 348 -63.89 42.61 37.37
N ASP A 349 -64.18 41.30 37.45
CA ASP A 349 -65.27 40.77 38.28
C ASP A 349 -65.04 41.02 39.79
N THR A 350 -63.79 40.89 40.25
CA THR A 350 -63.42 41.15 41.65
C THR A 350 -63.56 42.63 42.00
N VAL A 351 -63.12 43.53 41.12
CA VAL A 351 -63.26 44.99 41.29
C VAL A 351 -64.74 45.37 41.40
N LYS A 352 -65.60 44.76 40.58
CA LYS A 352 -67.05 44.94 40.68
C LYS A 352 -67.61 44.51 42.03
N THR A 353 -67.21 43.33 42.52
CA THR A 353 -67.66 42.80 43.82
C THR A 353 -67.17 43.67 45.00
N ILE A 354 -65.96 44.21 44.92
CA ILE A 354 -65.42 45.13 45.92
C ILE A 354 -66.23 46.43 45.97
N ALA A 355 -66.61 46.98 44.82
CA ALA A 355 -67.45 48.18 44.77
C ALA A 355 -68.79 47.97 45.49
N GLU A 356 -69.45 46.84 45.24
CA GLU A 356 -70.70 46.45 45.92
C GLU A 356 -70.50 46.30 47.44
N SER A 357 -69.35 45.75 47.88
CA SER A 357 -69.03 45.57 49.30
C SER A 357 -68.74 46.88 50.03
N VAL A 358 -68.07 47.83 49.38
CA VAL A 358 -67.76 49.16 49.95
C VAL A 358 -69.05 49.95 50.21
N GLU A 359 -70.02 49.86 49.31
CA GLU A 359 -71.33 50.48 49.48
C GLU A 359 -72.08 49.92 50.69
N SER A 360 -72.01 48.60 50.91
CA SER A 360 -72.56 47.94 52.10
C SER A 360 -71.86 48.36 53.40
N ALA A 361 -70.54 48.53 53.40
CA ALA A 361 -69.77 48.93 54.58
C ALA A 361 -70.06 50.38 55.02
N SER A 362 -70.28 51.28 54.06
CA SER A 362 -70.66 52.67 54.34
C SER A 362 -71.97 52.76 55.13
N SER A 363 -72.95 51.92 54.77
CA SER A 363 -74.23 51.81 55.49
C SER A 363 -74.04 51.37 56.95
N HIS A 364 -73.13 50.42 57.21
CA HIS A 364 -72.84 49.91 58.55
C HIS A 364 -72.20 50.98 59.46
N TYR A 365 -71.32 51.84 58.92
CA TYR A 365 -70.61 52.86 59.70
C TYR A 365 -71.54 53.93 60.28
N ASN A 366 -72.63 54.28 59.58
CA ASN A 366 -73.63 55.22 60.08
C ASN A 366 -74.37 54.68 61.31
N ALA A 367 -74.57 53.37 61.41
CA ALA A 367 -75.21 52.75 62.58
C ALA A 367 -74.30 52.83 63.82
N LEU A 368 -72.98 52.67 63.65
CA LEU A 368 -72.00 52.61 64.74
C LEU A 368 -71.82 53.94 65.48
N LEU A 369 -71.96 55.08 64.77
CA LEU A 369 -71.85 56.41 65.38
C LEU A 369 -72.96 56.72 66.39
N THR A 370 -74.12 56.08 66.27
CA THR A 370 -75.26 56.27 67.18
C THR A 370 -75.02 55.59 68.54
N GLU A 371 -74.29 54.48 68.57
CA GLU A 371 -74.06 53.71 69.79
C GLU A 371 -72.96 54.33 70.68
N SER A 372 -72.04 55.10 70.10
CA SER A 372 -70.89 55.71 70.81
C SER A 372 -71.27 56.84 71.79
N ASP A 373 -72.32 57.61 71.50
CA ASP A 373 -72.78 58.74 72.33
C ASP A 373 -73.22 58.28 73.75
N LYS A 374 -73.72 57.05 73.85
CA LYS A 374 -74.20 56.44 75.09
C LYS A 374 -73.07 56.10 76.07
N TYR A 375 -71.84 55.90 75.58
CA TYR A 375 -70.72 55.41 76.38
C TYR A 375 -70.00 56.52 77.17
N ILE A 376 -70.01 57.77 76.69
CA ILE A 376 -69.26 58.89 77.26
C ILE A 376 -69.81 59.36 78.62
N GLN A 377 -71.12 59.26 78.86
CA GLN A 377 -71.76 59.66 80.12
C GLN A 377 -71.31 58.82 81.34
N SER A 378 -70.89 57.57 81.13
CA SER A 378 -70.51 56.67 82.23
C SER A 378 -69.13 56.96 82.82
N HIS A 379 -68.24 57.64 82.09
CA HIS A 379 -66.82 57.73 82.44
C HIS A 379 -66.48 58.88 83.41
N ILE A 380 -67.37 59.86 83.58
CA ILE A 380 -67.13 61.07 84.39
C ILE A 380 -67.19 60.78 85.91
N SER A 381 -67.90 59.74 86.35
CA SER A 381 -68.09 59.45 87.78
C SER A 381 -66.89 58.80 88.49
N ALA A 382 -65.99 58.13 87.76
CA ALA A 382 -64.94 57.30 88.36
C ALA A 382 -63.65 58.05 88.74
N SER A 383 -63.42 59.26 88.22
CA SER A 383 -62.10 59.91 88.27
C SER A 383 -61.81 60.71 89.55
N ASN A 384 -62.80 60.97 90.42
CA ASN A 384 -62.63 61.80 91.62
C ASN A 384 -62.08 61.03 92.85
N ASP A 385 -62.07 59.68 92.84
CA ASP A 385 -61.74 58.86 94.02
C ASP A 385 -60.23 58.55 94.16
N LEU A 386 -59.44 58.75 93.11
CA LEU A 386 -58.03 58.32 93.04
C LEU A 386 -57.02 59.31 93.62
N LEU A 387 -57.36 60.58 93.79
CA LEU A 387 -56.41 61.64 94.18
C LEU A 387 -56.08 61.66 95.70
N ASP A 388 -56.92 61.10 96.57
CA ASP A 388 -56.72 61.14 98.03
C ASP A 388 -55.70 60.11 98.55
N LYS A 389 -55.41 59.03 97.81
CA LYS A 389 -54.54 57.93 98.29
C LYS A 389 -53.03 58.17 98.13
N PHE A 390 -52.62 59.17 97.35
CA PHE A 390 -51.21 59.35 96.96
C PHE A 390 -50.31 59.95 98.07
N VAL A 391 -50.86 60.77 98.96
CA VAL A 391 -50.06 61.54 99.94
C VAL A 391 -49.56 60.66 101.12
N SER A 392 -50.20 59.51 101.38
CA SER A 392 -49.93 58.70 102.59
C SER A 392 -48.64 57.85 102.53
N ASN A 393 -48.25 57.37 101.35
CA ASN A 393 -47.25 56.27 101.25
C ASN A 393 -45.79 56.75 101.17
N SER A 394 -45.54 58.04 101.02
CA SER A 394 -44.17 58.56 100.83
C SER A 394 -43.35 58.65 102.13
N LYS A 395 -43.97 58.44 103.30
CA LYS A 395 -43.34 58.60 104.62
C LYS A 395 -42.68 57.32 105.16
N GLU A 396 -42.98 56.16 104.58
CA GLU A 396 -42.53 54.83 105.04
C GLU A 396 -41.21 54.35 104.39
N GLY A 397 -40.84 54.89 103.21
CA GLY A 397 -39.68 54.41 102.44
C GLY A 397 -38.29 54.78 102.97
N VAL A 398 -38.19 55.74 103.90
CA VAL A 398 -36.89 56.24 104.39
C VAL A 398 -36.24 55.30 105.42
N GLU A 399 -37.03 54.49 106.13
CA GLU A 399 -36.53 53.59 107.19
C GLU A 399 -35.93 52.29 106.62
N ILE A 400 -36.42 51.82 105.47
CA ILE A 400 -36.00 50.57 104.80
C ILE A 400 -34.59 50.65 104.18
N ILE A 401 -34.13 51.87 103.84
CA ILE A 401 -32.84 52.07 103.16
C ILE A 401 -31.65 51.79 104.09
N GLY A 402 -31.78 52.09 105.39
CA GLY A 402 -30.71 51.87 106.38
C GLY A 402 -30.38 50.39 106.60
N GLU A 403 -31.39 49.52 106.56
CA GLU A 403 -31.25 48.09 106.80
C GLU A 403 -30.53 47.37 105.63
N LYS A 404 -30.88 47.74 104.39
CA LYS A 404 -30.30 47.18 103.16
C LYS A 404 -28.81 47.47 102.97
N LEU A 405 -28.33 48.60 103.48
CA LEU A 405 -26.93 49.00 103.37
C LEU A 405 -26.00 48.16 104.25
N ALA A 406 -26.47 47.75 105.44
CA ALA A 406 -25.71 46.88 106.35
C ALA A 406 -25.57 45.45 105.82
N GLU A 407 -26.63 44.88 105.21
CA GLU A 407 -26.58 43.57 104.56
C GLU A 407 -25.55 43.51 103.41
N SER A 408 -25.42 44.59 102.64
CA SER A 408 -24.54 44.64 101.48
C SER A 408 -23.05 44.57 101.87
N ALA A 409 -22.68 45.20 102.98
CA ALA A 409 -21.30 45.19 103.48
C ALA A 409 -20.82 43.78 103.88
N ILE A 410 -21.67 43.00 104.54
CA ILE A 410 -21.39 41.61 104.94
C ILE A 410 -21.22 40.71 103.71
N LYS A 411 -21.98 40.97 102.63
CA LYS A 411 -21.92 40.16 101.41
C LYS A 411 -20.63 40.36 100.63
N VAL A 412 -20.07 41.57 100.63
CA VAL A 412 -18.81 41.90 99.96
C VAL A 412 -17.62 41.21 100.63
N GLU A 413 -17.56 41.22 101.97
CA GLU A 413 -16.51 40.53 102.74
C GLU A 413 -16.44 39.05 102.37
N LYS A 414 -17.60 38.37 102.37
CA LYS A 414 -17.70 36.94 102.05
C LYS A 414 -17.21 36.59 100.64
N VAL A 415 -17.49 37.43 99.65
CA VAL A 415 -17.08 37.20 98.25
C VAL A 415 -15.58 37.40 98.07
N ILE A 416 -15.00 38.42 98.72
CA ILE A 416 -13.56 38.70 98.61
C ILE A 416 -12.74 37.58 99.26
N THR A 417 -13.15 37.07 100.44
CA THR A 417 -12.43 35.97 101.10
C THR A 417 -12.52 34.67 100.28
N GLY A 418 -13.70 34.34 99.74
CA GLY A 418 -13.86 33.16 98.89
C GLY A 418 -13.06 33.22 97.59
N GLY A 419 -13.00 34.39 96.95
CA GLY A 419 -12.21 34.58 95.72
C GLY A 419 -10.70 34.46 95.94
N ALA A 420 -10.19 34.84 97.12
CA ALA A 420 -8.78 34.69 97.47
C ALA A 420 -8.37 33.21 97.63
N GLU A 421 -9.20 32.40 98.29
CA GLU A 421 -8.96 30.95 98.44
C GLU A 421 -9.03 30.19 97.09
N GLU A 422 -9.96 30.58 96.22
CA GLU A 422 -10.11 29.98 94.88
C GLU A 422 -8.92 30.31 93.96
N PHE A 423 -8.39 31.54 94.05
CA PHE A 423 -7.20 31.94 93.31
C PHE A 423 -5.94 31.18 93.75
N GLU A 424 -5.72 31.02 95.07
CA GLU A 424 -4.61 30.22 95.60
C GLU A 424 -4.66 28.78 95.08
N THR A 425 -5.86 28.19 95.08
CA THR A 425 -6.09 26.82 94.59
C THR A 425 -5.76 26.69 93.10
N GLN A 426 -6.18 27.64 92.26
CA GLN A 426 -5.89 27.59 90.82
C GLN A 426 -4.44 27.83 90.45
N VAL A 427 -3.73 28.68 91.19
CA VAL A 427 -2.29 28.86 91.00
C VAL A 427 -1.54 27.57 91.32
N LYS A 428 -1.94 26.85 92.38
CA LYS A 428 -1.34 25.56 92.73
C LYS A 428 -1.56 24.49 91.65
N LEU A 429 -2.79 24.33 91.17
CA LEU A 429 -3.14 23.37 90.11
C LEU A 429 -2.42 23.66 88.78
N THR A 430 -2.25 24.94 88.45
CA THR A 430 -1.49 25.35 87.24
C THR A 430 -0.03 24.95 87.35
N ASN A 431 0.60 25.13 88.52
CA ASN A 431 2.00 24.77 88.74
C ASN A 431 2.24 23.24 88.64
N GLU A 432 1.33 22.44 89.22
CA GLU A 432 1.36 20.99 89.10
C GLU A 432 1.24 20.53 87.63
N SER A 433 0.35 21.15 86.85
CA SER A 433 0.17 20.85 85.43
C SER A 433 1.41 21.22 84.59
N LEU A 434 2.08 22.33 84.93
CA LEU A 434 3.30 22.77 84.25
C LEU A 434 4.48 21.82 84.53
N GLN A 435 4.59 21.31 85.76
CA GLN A 435 5.57 20.28 86.09
C GLN A 435 5.30 18.98 85.32
N ALA A 436 4.05 18.53 85.24
CA ALA A 436 3.69 17.33 84.49
C ALA A 436 4.05 17.45 83.00
N THR A 437 3.77 18.60 82.37
CA THR A 437 4.13 18.88 80.98
C THR A 437 5.64 18.86 80.77
N THR A 438 6.40 19.38 81.74
CA THR A 438 7.87 19.42 81.67
C THR A 438 8.48 18.01 81.71
N HIS A 439 7.91 17.10 82.52
CA HIS A 439 8.32 15.69 82.51
C HIS A 439 8.00 15.01 81.18
N GLU A 440 6.80 15.19 80.65
CA GLU A 440 6.39 14.58 79.38
C GLU A 440 7.27 15.03 78.20
N VAL A 441 7.65 16.31 78.15
CA VAL A 441 8.58 16.84 77.14
C VAL A 441 9.98 16.23 77.29
N SER A 442 10.46 16.08 78.52
CA SER A 442 11.76 15.46 78.80
C SER A 442 11.78 13.99 78.36
N ASP A 443 10.75 13.22 78.69
CA ASP A 443 10.64 11.81 78.35
C ASP A 443 10.54 11.60 76.83
N ASN A 444 9.77 12.43 76.13
CA ASN A 444 9.69 12.37 74.68
C ASN A 444 11.00 12.75 73.99
N THR A 445 11.79 13.66 74.57
CA THR A 445 13.12 13.99 74.04
C THR A 445 14.10 12.81 74.12
N VAL A 446 14.02 12.01 75.20
CA VAL A 446 14.82 10.78 75.34
C VAL A 446 14.40 9.73 74.31
N LYS A 447 13.09 9.51 74.13
CA LYS A 447 12.57 8.56 73.11
C LYS A 447 13.00 8.93 71.69
N ILE A 448 12.92 10.21 71.32
CA ILE A 448 13.36 10.68 69.99
C ILE A 448 14.84 10.36 69.76
N ARG A 449 15.68 10.55 70.79
CA ARG A 449 17.11 10.24 70.70
C ARG A 449 17.35 8.74 70.49
N GLU A 450 16.59 7.87 71.16
CA GLU A 450 16.71 6.42 70.98
C GLU A 450 16.26 5.95 69.59
N GLU A 451 15.15 6.47 69.08
CA GLU A 451 14.66 6.18 67.73
C GLU A 451 15.62 6.66 66.64
N LEU A 452 16.25 7.82 66.81
CA LEU A 452 17.27 8.31 65.89
C LEU A 452 18.53 7.42 65.90
N ASP A 453 18.98 6.94 67.06
CA ASP A 453 20.12 6.02 67.16
C ASP A 453 19.81 4.68 66.46
N HIS A 454 18.60 4.15 66.65
CA HIS A 454 18.15 2.92 65.98
C HIS A 454 18.10 3.11 64.46
N THR A 455 17.52 4.22 63.99
CA THR A 455 17.40 4.54 62.56
C THR A 455 18.76 4.63 61.87
N VAL A 456 19.76 5.24 62.52
CA VAL A 456 21.14 5.36 61.99
C VAL A 456 21.82 4.00 61.87
N LYS A 457 21.63 3.10 62.86
CA LYS A 457 22.17 1.73 62.82
C LYS A 457 21.54 0.91 61.69
N GLU A 458 20.21 0.98 61.55
CA GLU A 458 19.48 0.31 60.46
C GLU A 458 19.89 0.82 59.07
N LEU A 459 20.04 2.13 58.90
CA LEU A 459 20.55 2.71 57.66
C LEU A 459 21.94 2.18 57.31
N SER A 460 22.82 2.03 58.31
CA SER A 460 24.17 1.52 58.11
C SER A 460 24.20 0.05 57.66
N ILE A 461 23.27 -0.77 58.16
CA ILE A 461 23.12 -2.17 57.74
C ILE A 461 22.55 -2.23 56.32
N ASN A 462 21.46 -1.51 56.04
CA ASN A 462 20.84 -1.50 54.71
C ASN A 462 21.77 -0.97 53.61
N VAL A 463 22.59 0.04 53.91
CA VAL A 463 23.61 0.53 52.96
C VAL A 463 24.67 -0.53 52.69
N ARG A 464 25.12 -1.28 53.70
CA ARG A 464 26.10 -2.37 53.53
C ARG A 464 25.53 -3.50 52.66
N ASP A 465 24.28 -3.88 52.89
CA ASP A 465 23.63 -4.95 52.13
C ASP A 465 23.37 -4.53 50.68
N MET A 466 22.95 -3.28 50.45
CA MET A 466 22.82 -2.72 49.10
C MET A 466 24.15 -2.71 48.35
N VAL A 467 25.28 -2.41 49.02
CA VAL A 467 26.62 -2.44 48.40
C VAL A 467 27.01 -3.86 48.02
N ASN A 468 26.76 -4.84 48.89
CA ASN A 468 27.03 -6.25 48.57
C ASN A 468 26.15 -6.74 47.41
N GLY A 469 24.87 -6.37 47.38
CA GLY A 469 23.95 -6.68 46.27
C GLY A 469 24.40 -6.08 44.94
N LEU A 470 24.79 -4.80 44.92
CA LEU A 470 25.32 -4.14 43.72
C LEU A 470 26.60 -4.80 43.19
N ILE A 471 27.48 -5.30 44.07
CA ILE A 471 28.69 -6.02 43.66
C ILE A 471 28.34 -7.34 42.97
N ASP A 472 27.35 -8.07 43.47
CA ASP A 472 26.92 -9.33 42.87
C ASP A 472 26.14 -9.13 41.57
N ASP A 473 25.27 -8.12 41.50
CA ASP A 473 24.56 -7.73 40.27
C ASP A 473 25.54 -7.30 39.18
N SER A 474 26.58 -6.53 39.53
CA SER A 474 27.65 -6.13 38.60
C SER A 474 28.40 -7.33 38.03
N LYS A 475 28.74 -8.32 38.85
CA LYS A 475 29.36 -9.58 38.38
C LYS A 475 28.42 -10.36 37.46
N MET A 476 27.13 -10.41 37.78
CA MET A 476 26.13 -11.09 36.96
C MET A 476 25.95 -10.39 35.60
N MET A 477 25.93 -9.06 35.59
CA MET A 477 25.85 -8.26 34.38
C MET A 477 27.09 -8.44 33.49
N ALA A 478 28.30 -8.41 34.08
CA ALA A 478 29.54 -8.66 33.35
C ALA A 478 29.56 -10.05 32.70
N LYS A 479 29.08 -11.07 33.43
CA LYS A 479 28.91 -12.42 32.89
C LYS A 479 27.90 -12.46 31.75
N THR A 480 26.74 -11.85 31.92
CA THR A 480 25.66 -11.81 30.90
C THR A 480 26.12 -11.10 29.63
N LEU A 481 26.83 -9.98 29.74
CA LEU A 481 27.41 -9.26 28.60
C LEU A 481 28.47 -10.10 27.88
N THR A 482 29.29 -10.84 28.62
CA THR A 482 30.30 -11.75 28.04
C THR A 482 29.63 -12.90 27.28
N ASP A 483 28.61 -13.51 27.87
CA ASP A 483 27.86 -14.61 27.24
C ASP A 483 27.11 -14.12 25.99
N ALA A 484 26.47 -12.95 26.06
CA ALA A 484 25.80 -12.32 24.91
C ALA A 484 26.78 -11.97 23.78
N ASN A 485 27.97 -11.46 24.11
CA ASN A 485 29.01 -11.18 23.12
C ASN A 485 29.51 -12.46 22.44
N ASN A 486 29.74 -13.52 23.20
CA ASN A 486 30.14 -14.82 22.65
C ASN A 486 29.05 -15.42 21.75
N ALA A 487 27.78 -15.31 22.14
CA ALA A 487 26.65 -15.73 21.33
C ALA A 487 26.55 -14.94 20.01
N LEU A 488 26.70 -13.61 20.07
CA LEU A 488 26.71 -12.76 18.88
C LEU A 488 27.85 -13.11 17.91
N ILE A 489 29.04 -13.40 18.42
CA ILE A 489 30.18 -13.86 17.59
C ILE A 489 29.84 -15.19 16.91
N ALA A 490 29.27 -16.14 17.64
CA ALA A 490 28.88 -17.44 17.10
C ALA A 490 27.78 -17.32 16.03
N ASP A 491 26.73 -16.55 16.31
CA ASP A 491 25.62 -16.31 15.37
C ASP A 491 26.11 -15.57 14.12
N THR A 492 26.94 -14.54 14.30
CA THR A 492 27.51 -13.79 13.16
C THR A 492 28.41 -14.68 12.30
N SER A 493 29.21 -15.56 12.91
CA SER A 493 30.00 -16.55 12.16
C SER A 493 29.09 -17.52 11.39
N SER A 494 28.03 -18.01 12.02
CA SER A 494 27.07 -18.93 11.39
C SER A 494 26.34 -18.29 10.20
N VAL A 495 25.92 -17.03 10.34
CA VAL A 495 25.30 -16.26 9.26
C VAL A 495 26.28 -16.07 8.11
N ARG A 496 27.53 -15.67 8.40
CA ARG A 496 28.57 -15.54 7.37
C ARG A 496 28.77 -16.84 6.62
N ASP A 497 28.92 -17.96 7.33
CA ASP A 497 29.15 -19.26 6.72
C ASP A 497 27.94 -19.70 5.88
N SER A 498 26.71 -19.41 6.32
CA SER A 498 25.48 -19.67 5.58
C SER A 498 25.36 -18.84 4.30
N VAL A 499 25.78 -17.57 4.35
CA VAL A 499 25.82 -16.69 3.17
C VAL A 499 26.86 -17.20 2.16
N THR A 500 28.07 -17.55 2.63
CA THR A 500 29.10 -18.15 1.76
C THR A 500 28.60 -19.43 1.10
N GLN A 501 27.99 -20.33 1.87
CA GLN A 501 27.41 -21.57 1.34
C GLN A 501 26.29 -21.29 0.32
N SER A 502 25.46 -20.28 0.57
CA SER A 502 24.39 -19.88 -0.35
C SER A 502 24.93 -19.34 -1.67
N ILE A 503 26.02 -18.56 -1.62
CA ILE A 503 26.71 -18.06 -2.81
C ILE A 503 27.33 -19.22 -3.60
N GLU A 504 28.00 -20.16 -2.94
CA GLU A 504 28.54 -21.36 -3.62
C GLU A 504 27.43 -22.20 -4.26
N ASN A 505 26.31 -22.41 -3.56
CA ASN A 505 25.17 -23.15 -4.09
C ASN A 505 24.53 -22.41 -5.28
N MET A 506 24.46 -21.08 -5.22
CA MET A 506 23.97 -20.25 -6.33
C MET A 506 24.89 -20.36 -7.54
N GLN A 507 26.21 -20.31 -7.33
CA GLN A 507 27.21 -20.48 -8.39
C GLN A 507 27.08 -21.85 -9.06
N LYS A 508 26.99 -22.94 -8.27
CA LYS A 508 26.77 -24.29 -8.81
C LYS A 508 25.45 -24.42 -9.58
N ARG A 509 24.36 -23.81 -9.09
CA ARG A 509 23.07 -23.79 -9.82
C ARG A 509 23.16 -23.00 -11.12
N LEU A 510 23.87 -21.87 -11.13
CA LEU A 510 24.09 -21.08 -12.34
C LEU A 510 24.91 -21.85 -13.37
N GLU A 511 25.98 -22.51 -12.93
CA GLU A 511 26.82 -23.35 -13.78
C GLU A 511 26.00 -24.49 -14.39
N SER A 512 25.27 -25.25 -13.56
CA SER A 512 24.38 -26.32 -14.03
C SER A 512 23.26 -25.81 -14.95
N SER A 513 22.67 -24.66 -14.65
CA SER A 513 21.62 -24.08 -15.48
C SER A 513 22.15 -23.59 -16.82
N LEU A 514 23.37 -23.05 -16.87
CA LEU A 514 24.04 -22.67 -18.12
C LEU A 514 24.33 -23.91 -18.95
N GLU A 515 24.82 -24.97 -18.32
CA GLU A 515 25.12 -26.24 -18.98
C GLU A 515 23.84 -26.89 -19.56
N ASP A 516 22.73 -26.89 -18.82
CA ASP A 516 21.42 -27.35 -19.30
C ASP A 516 20.91 -26.51 -20.49
N VAL A 517 21.07 -25.18 -20.44
CA VAL A 517 20.70 -24.29 -21.54
C VAL A 517 21.56 -24.57 -22.78
N PHE A 518 22.87 -24.74 -22.61
CA PHE A 518 23.76 -25.06 -23.73
C PHE A 518 23.47 -26.45 -24.32
N ALA A 519 23.19 -27.45 -23.49
CA ALA A 519 22.81 -28.77 -23.93
C ALA A 519 21.48 -28.74 -24.70
N SER A 520 20.46 -28.08 -24.15
CA SER A 520 19.16 -27.89 -24.78
C SER A 520 19.28 -27.13 -26.11
N GLN A 521 20.05 -26.04 -26.14
CA GLN A 521 20.27 -25.26 -27.35
C GLN A 521 21.01 -26.06 -28.42
N THR A 522 22.01 -26.86 -28.04
CA THR A 522 22.72 -27.76 -28.97
C THR A 522 21.79 -28.83 -29.52
N GLN A 523 20.92 -29.41 -28.67
CA GLN A 523 19.93 -30.39 -29.09
C GLN A 523 18.88 -29.78 -30.02
N HIS A 524 18.38 -28.58 -29.72
CA HIS A 524 17.49 -27.83 -30.60
C HIS A 524 18.15 -27.51 -31.93
N MET A 525 19.41 -27.06 -31.92
CA MET A 525 20.18 -26.78 -33.13
C MET A 525 20.34 -28.05 -33.99
N SER A 526 20.69 -29.18 -33.36
CA SER A 526 20.80 -30.48 -34.04
C SER A 526 19.46 -30.91 -34.65
N LYS A 527 18.35 -30.69 -33.95
CA LYS A 527 17.00 -31.00 -34.44
C LYS A 527 16.59 -30.10 -35.61
N VAL A 528 16.95 -28.82 -35.56
CA VAL A 528 16.75 -27.88 -36.68
C VAL A 528 17.58 -28.31 -37.89
N PHE A 529 18.86 -28.64 -37.72
CA PHE A 529 19.71 -29.14 -38.81
C PHE A 529 19.19 -30.45 -39.38
N SER A 530 18.75 -31.39 -38.54
CA SER A 530 18.15 -32.65 -38.99
C SER A 530 16.84 -32.42 -39.76
N ASN A 531 15.98 -31.50 -39.30
CA ASN A 531 14.76 -31.14 -40.02
C ASN A 531 15.07 -30.44 -41.35
N ILE A 532 16.09 -29.57 -41.41
CA ILE A 532 16.56 -28.95 -42.64
C ILE A 532 17.10 -30.01 -43.60
N ASP A 533 17.88 -30.97 -43.12
CA ASP A 533 18.43 -32.07 -43.94
C ASP A 533 17.32 -32.96 -44.50
N VAL A 534 16.36 -33.37 -43.67
CA VAL A 534 15.19 -34.15 -44.10
C VAL A 534 14.35 -33.38 -45.11
N SER A 535 14.10 -32.09 -44.87
CA SER A 535 13.32 -31.24 -45.78
C SER A 535 14.05 -31.00 -47.10
N LEU A 536 15.37 -30.76 -47.08
CA LEU A 536 16.19 -30.66 -48.28
C LEU A 536 16.21 -31.97 -49.06
N LYS A 537 16.35 -33.11 -48.37
CA LYS A 537 16.36 -34.43 -48.99
C LYS A 537 15.02 -34.80 -49.61
N ASP A 538 13.91 -34.42 -48.98
CA ASP A 538 12.55 -34.57 -49.53
C ASP A 538 12.33 -33.65 -50.74
N GLN A 539 12.75 -32.38 -50.67
CA GLN A 539 12.67 -31.44 -51.80
C GLN A 539 13.52 -31.89 -52.99
N VAL A 540 14.76 -32.35 -52.74
CA VAL A 540 15.66 -32.88 -53.77
C VAL A 540 15.13 -34.21 -54.31
N GLY A 541 14.57 -35.07 -53.47
CA GLY A 541 13.91 -36.31 -53.88
C GLY A 541 12.71 -36.06 -54.80
N LYS A 542 11.81 -35.16 -54.42
CA LYS A 542 10.67 -34.74 -55.26
C LYS A 542 11.12 -34.07 -56.56
N THR A 543 12.21 -33.32 -56.52
CA THR A 543 12.82 -32.75 -57.73
C THR A 543 13.40 -33.84 -58.63
N GLY A 544 14.07 -34.84 -58.06
CA GLY A 544 14.57 -36.02 -58.77
C GLY A 544 13.46 -36.82 -59.42
N GLU A 545 12.37 -37.12 -58.70
CA GLU A 545 11.18 -37.79 -59.25
C GLU A 545 10.53 -36.97 -60.37
N ALA A 546 10.43 -35.65 -60.21
CA ALA A 546 9.89 -34.77 -61.25
C ALA A 546 10.77 -34.75 -62.50
N VAL A 547 12.10 -34.69 -62.33
CA VAL A 547 13.09 -34.74 -63.42
C VAL A 547 13.06 -36.10 -64.11
N GLU A 548 12.98 -37.21 -63.38
CA GLU A 548 12.92 -38.56 -63.94
C GLU A 548 11.62 -38.80 -64.71
N LYS A 549 10.49 -38.32 -64.19
CA LYS A 549 9.21 -38.32 -64.91
C LYS A 549 9.28 -37.48 -66.18
N GLN A 550 9.95 -36.33 -66.13
CA GLN A 550 10.14 -35.46 -67.29
C GLN A 550 11.09 -36.09 -68.32
N LEU A 551 12.15 -36.77 -67.88
CA LEU A 551 13.07 -37.53 -68.73
C LEU A 551 12.35 -38.72 -69.39
N GLY A 552 11.49 -39.43 -68.65
CA GLY A 552 10.67 -40.51 -69.19
C GLY A 552 9.65 -40.03 -70.21
N MET A 553 9.02 -38.87 -69.99
CA MET A 553 8.16 -38.23 -71.00
C MET A 553 8.95 -37.81 -72.25
N ILE A 554 10.18 -37.31 -72.07
CA ILE A 554 11.08 -37.00 -73.20
C ILE A 554 11.42 -38.28 -73.96
N ASP A 555 11.78 -39.36 -73.27
CA ASP A 555 12.16 -40.63 -73.90
C ASP A 555 10.99 -41.22 -74.69
N GLN A 556 9.77 -41.18 -74.12
CA GLN A 556 8.55 -41.60 -74.80
C GLN A 556 8.23 -40.73 -76.03
N SER A 557 8.42 -39.41 -75.92
CA SER A 557 8.29 -38.47 -77.04
C SER A 557 9.36 -38.71 -78.11
N MET A 558 10.59 -39.01 -77.71
CA MET A 558 11.71 -39.31 -78.62
C MET A 558 11.46 -40.62 -79.35
N GLN A 559 10.93 -41.63 -78.66
CA GLN A 559 10.59 -42.93 -79.22
C GLN A 559 9.41 -42.84 -80.19
N GLN A 560 8.41 -42.01 -79.89
CA GLN A 560 7.33 -41.68 -80.84
C GLN A 560 7.87 -40.96 -82.08
N GLU A 561 8.78 -39.99 -81.91
CA GLU A 561 9.33 -39.25 -83.05
C GLU A 561 10.32 -40.10 -83.86
N LEU A 562 11.12 -40.97 -83.24
CA LEU A 562 11.94 -41.96 -83.92
C LEU A 562 11.08 -42.96 -84.71
N ASN A 563 9.97 -43.43 -84.14
CA ASN A 563 9.02 -44.28 -84.86
C ASN A 563 8.34 -43.54 -86.02
N ARG A 564 8.01 -42.26 -85.83
CA ARG A 564 7.44 -41.40 -86.88
C ARG A 564 8.43 -41.20 -88.02
N VAL A 565 9.67 -40.87 -87.70
CA VAL A 565 10.77 -40.68 -88.67
C VAL A 565 11.10 -42.01 -89.37
N MET A 566 11.14 -43.14 -88.66
CA MET A 566 11.34 -44.46 -89.27
C MET A 566 10.17 -44.86 -90.18
N SER A 567 8.93 -44.51 -89.82
CA SER A 567 7.75 -44.75 -90.66
C SER A 567 7.71 -43.84 -91.90
N GLU A 568 8.09 -42.57 -91.76
CA GLU A 568 8.24 -41.61 -92.87
C GLU A 568 9.38 -42.02 -93.80
N MET A 569 10.54 -42.41 -93.25
CA MET A 569 11.65 -42.98 -94.02
C MET A 569 11.25 -44.28 -94.72
N GLY A 570 10.50 -45.16 -94.06
CA GLY A 570 9.97 -46.39 -94.65
C GLY A 570 8.99 -46.12 -95.80
N LYS A 571 8.12 -45.13 -95.66
CA LYS A 571 7.25 -44.65 -96.76
C LYS A 571 8.06 -44.05 -97.91
N ALA A 572 9.06 -43.22 -97.61
CA ALA A 572 9.93 -42.61 -98.62
C ALA A 572 10.77 -43.65 -99.38
N LEU A 573 11.36 -44.62 -98.67
CA LEU A 573 12.07 -45.77 -99.27
C LEU A 573 11.13 -46.65 -100.10
N GLY A 574 9.90 -46.90 -99.61
CA GLY A 574 8.87 -47.63 -100.37
C GLY A 574 8.44 -46.88 -101.64
N GLN A 575 8.29 -45.56 -101.58
CA GLN A 575 7.99 -44.71 -102.73
C GLN A 575 9.15 -44.67 -103.73
N ILE A 576 10.40 -44.52 -103.26
CA ILE A 576 11.59 -44.56 -104.10
C ILE A 576 11.72 -45.93 -104.77
N SER A 577 11.51 -47.04 -104.04
CA SER A 577 11.57 -48.38 -104.60
C SER A 577 10.46 -48.63 -105.64
N ASN A 578 9.23 -48.19 -105.38
CA ASN A 578 8.13 -48.26 -106.36
C ASN A 578 8.39 -47.39 -107.60
N GLN A 579 9.00 -46.21 -107.41
CA GLN A 579 9.38 -45.33 -108.51
C GLN A 579 10.53 -45.95 -109.32
N PHE A 580 11.52 -46.56 -108.66
CA PHE A 580 12.61 -47.30 -109.30
C PHE A 580 12.08 -48.48 -110.12
N VAL A 581 11.13 -49.26 -109.60
CA VAL A 581 10.49 -50.38 -110.34
C VAL A 581 9.70 -49.85 -111.55
N LYS A 582 8.98 -48.73 -111.40
CA LYS A 582 8.28 -48.08 -112.52
C LYS A 582 9.24 -47.58 -113.59
N ASP A 583 10.35 -46.96 -113.20
CA ASP A 583 11.33 -46.40 -114.12
C ASP A 583 12.14 -47.52 -114.81
N TYR A 584 12.48 -48.59 -114.09
CA TYR A 584 13.11 -49.79 -114.67
C TYR A 584 12.15 -50.53 -115.62
N SER A 585 10.86 -50.64 -115.28
CA SER A 585 9.84 -51.22 -116.16
C SER A 585 9.62 -50.39 -117.43
N LYS A 586 9.62 -49.05 -117.33
CA LYS A 586 9.59 -48.16 -118.49
C LYS A 586 10.84 -48.31 -119.36
N LEU A 587 12.02 -48.40 -118.76
CA LEU A 587 13.28 -48.59 -119.49
C LEU A 587 13.32 -49.93 -120.22
N VAL A 588 12.90 -51.02 -119.57
CA VAL A 588 12.80 -52.36 -120.18
C VAL A 588 11.78 -52.38 -121.31
N ASN A 589 10.61 -51.74 -121.13
CA ASN A 589 9.62 -51.62 -122.20
C ASN A 589 10.14 -50.79 -123.38
N GLN A 590 10.87 -49.69 -123.15
CA GLN A 590 11.50 -48.92 -124.22
C GLN A 590 12.62 -49.70 -124.92
N MET A 591 13.44 -50.48 -124.19
CA MET A 591 14.43 -51.38 -124.80
C MET A 591 13.76 -52.47 -125.64
N ASN A 592 12.62 -53.01 -125.20
CA ASN A 592 11.85 -54.00 -125.96
C ASN A 592 11.24 -53.38 -127.23
N SER A 593 10.79 -52.12 -127.18
CA SER A 593 10.35 -51.36 -128.37
C SER A 593 11.47 -51.11 -129.39
N VAL A 594 12.72 -50.94 -128.93
CA VAL A 594 13.89 -50.76 -129.81
C VAL A 594 14.31 -52.09 -130.45
N VAL A 595 14.14 -53.22 -129.74
CA VAL A 595 14.44 -54.56 -130.27
C VAL A 595 13.36 -55.06 -131.25
N GLN A 596 12.11 -54.59 -131.16
CA GLN A 596 11.07 -54.88 -132.15
C GLN A 596 11.08 -53.95 -133.38
N ALA A 597 11.89 -52.89 -133.36
CA ALA A 597 12.05 -51.92 -134.46
C ALA A 597 13.36 -52.11 -135.26
N ALA A 598 14.10 -53.18 -134.98
CA ALA A 598 15.26 -53.67 -135.74
C ALA A 598 14.97 -55.10 -136.21
#